data_AF-F9N711-F1
#
_entry.id   AF-F9N711-F1
#
_cell.length_a   1.000
_cell.length_b   1.000
_cell.length_c   1.000
_cell.angle_alpha   90.00
_cell.angle_beta   90.00
_cell.angle_gamma   90.00
#
_symmetry.space_group_name_H-M   'P 1'
#
loop_
_entity.id
_entity.type
_entity.pdbx_description
1 polymer ?
#
loop_
_entity_poly.entity_id
_entity_poly.type
_entity_poly.pdbx_seq_one_letter_code
_entity_poly.pdbx_strand_id
1 'polypeptide(L)'
;MEPVRKQVLIPLEQSPQRNEDEPAITIGHIDQVLFQHMKEARITKREAAMLHEAFVRILQDVPVERRKEAAERFYQAIMNIINEEV
;
A
#
# COMPACT_ATOMS: atom_id res chain seq x y z
N MET A 1 34.32 -13.94 -41.19
CA MET A 1 33.65 -14.59 -40.05
C MET A 1 33.35 -13.50 -39.04
N GLU A 2 32.10 -13.06 -38.95
CA GLU A 2 31.65 -12.02 -38.02
C GLU A 2 30.72 -12.68 -36.98
N PRO A 3 30.82 -12.35 -35.68
CA PRO A 3 30.00 -13.02 -34.68
C PRO A 3 28.60 -12.41 -34.67
N VAL A 4 27.61 -13.22 -35.07
CA VAL A 4 26.18 -12.89 -34.96
C VAL A 4 25.83 -12.80 -33.47
N ARG A 5 25.68 -11.57 -32.96
CA ARG A 5 25.16 -11.32 -31.62
C ARG A 5 23.69 -11.74 -31.59
N LYS A 6 23.41 -12.93 -31.06
CA LYS A 6 22.05 -13.35 -30.72
C LYS A 6 21.53 -12.45 -29.60
N GLN A 7 20.75 -11.44 -29.97
CA GLN A 7 19.88 -10.75 -29.01
C GLN A 7 18.81 -11.74 -28.56
N VAL A 8 18.93 -12.18 -27.31
CA VAL A 8 17.88 -12.93 -26.63
C VAL A 8 16.79 -11.93 -26.28
N LEU A 9 15.71 -11.91 -27.06
CA LEU A 9 14.46 -11.26 -26.70
C LEU A 9 13.93 -11.98 -25.45
N ILE A 10 14.17 -11.39 -24.28
CA ILE A 10 13.49 -11.79 -23.05
C ILE A 10 12.03 -11.37 -23.24
N PRO A 11 11.05 -12.28 -23.24
CA PRO A 11 9.66 -11.88 -23.11
C PRO A 11 9.55 -11.20 -21.75
N LEU A 12 9.29 -9.89 -21.73
CA LEU A 12 8.87 -9.21 -20.51
C LEU A 12 7.58 -9.92 -20.07
N GLU A 13 7.72 -10.78 -19.07
CA GLU A 13 6.59 -11.41 -18.40
C GLU A 13 5.65 -10.31 -17.95
N GLN A 14 4.53 -10.25 -18.67
CA GLN A 14 3.19 -9.97 -18.17
C GLN A 14 3.18 -9.00 -16.99
N SER A 15 3.07 -7.70 -17.32
CA SER A 15 2.44 -6.74 -16.44
C SER A 15 1.18 -7.39 -15.87
N PRO A 16 1.03 -7.54 -14.53
CA PRO A 16 -0.25 -7.98 -14.01
C PRO A 16 -1.25 -6.93 -14.45
N GLN A 17 -2.26 -7.40 -15.18
CA GLN A 17 -3.43 -6.61 -15.55
C GLN A 17 -3.85 -5.82 -14.32
N ARG A 18 -3.69 -4.50 -14.43
CA ARG A 18 -4.29 -3.52 -13.55
C ARG A 18 -5.79 -3.76 -13.67
N ASN A 19 -6.37 -4.56 -12.78
CA ASN A 19 -7.81 -4.59 -12.60
C ASN A 19 -8.17 -3.16 -12.16
N GLU A 20 -8.87 -2.45 -13.03
CA GLU A 20 -9.30 -1.06 -12.89
C GLU A 20 -10.55 -0.92 -12.02
N ASP A 21 -10.83 -1.86 -11.12
CA ASP A 21 -11.99 -1.82 -10.24
C ASP A 21 -11.54 -1.72 -8.77
N GLU A 22 -11.59 -0.48 -8.28
CA GLU A 22 -11.31 -0.02 -6.92
C GLU A 22 -9.84 -0.06 -6.49
N PRO A 23 -9.29 1.03 -5.92
CA PRO A 23 -8.00 0.96 -5.26
C PRO A 23 -8.18 0.07 -4.03
N ALA A 24 -7.86 -1.21 -4.16
CA ALA A 24 -7.67 -2.07 -3.01
C ALA A 24 -6.73 -1.31 -2.06
N ILE A 25 -7.17 -1.03 -0.83
CA ILE A 25 -6.34 -0.39 0.17
C ILE A 25 -5.13 -1.32 0.38
N THR A 26 -4.03 -0.99 -0.27
CA THR A 26 -2.78 -1.76 -0.25
C THR A 26 -1.82 -1.14 0.76
N ILE A 27 -0.81 -1.91 1.17
CA ILE A 27 0.27 -1.41 2.04
C ILE A 27 0.88 -0.13 1.44
N GLY A 28 1.13 -0.12 0.13
CA GLY A 28 1.69 1.07 -0.55
C GLY A 28 0.77 2.29 -0.50
N HIS A 29 -0.55 2.09 -0.54
CA HIS A 29 -1.50 3.18 -0.39
C HIS A 29 -1.49 3.76 1.04
N ILE A 30 -1.47 2.89 2.05
CA ILE A 30 -1.36 3.30 3.45
C ILE A 30 -0.04 4.04 3.69
N ASP A 31 1.08 3.53 3.19
CA ASP A 31 2.38 4.17 3.33
C ASP A 31 2.40 5.57 2.72
N GLN A 32 1.79 5.73 1.54
CA GLN A 32 1.67 7.04 0.91
C GLN A 32 0.88 8.02 1.77
N VAL A 33 -0.26 7.59 2.32
CA VAL A 33 -1.12 8.43 3.18
C VAL A 33 -0.39 8.82 4.46
N LEU A 34 0.24 7.87 5.14
CA LEU A 34 1.03 8.12 6.34
C LEU A 34 2.20 9.09 6.04
N PHE A 35 2.84 8.95 4.89
CA PHE A 35 3.93 9.84 4.49
C PHE A 35 3.45 11.27 4.24
N GLN A 36 2.26 11.44 3.64
CA GLN A 36 1.67 12.78 3.45
C GLN A 36 1.33 13.43 4.79
N HIS A 37 0.70 12.69 5.71
CA HIS A 37 0.40 13.23 7.05
C HIS A 37 1.65 13.51 7.87
N MET A 38 2.72 12.74 7.68
CA MET A 38 4.01 13.04 8.29
C MET A 38 4.63 14.33 7.73
N LYS A 39 4.46 14.61 6.41
CA LYS A 39 4.90 15.88 5.80
C LYS A 39 4.11 17.08 6.30
N GLU A 40 2.82 16.90 6.54
CA GLU A 40 1.94 17.92 7.11
C GLU A 40 2.13 18.09 8.63
N ALA A 41 3.08 17.35 9.23
CA ALA A 41 3.32 17.31 10.67
C ALA A 41 2.09 16.93 11.52
N ARG A 42 1.10 16.24 10.92
CA ARG A 42 -0.08 15.72 11.63
C ARG A 42 0.22 14.44 12.40
N ILE A 43 1.21 13.67 11.95
CA ILE A 43 1.69 12.47 12.64
C ILE A 43 3.22 12.43 12.66
N THR A 44 3.77 11.84 13.70
CA THR A 44 5.20 11.58 13.83
C THR A 44 5.62 10.33 13.07
N LYS A 45 6.93 10.20 12.81
CA LYS A 45 7.51 8.98 12.23
C LYS A 45 7.20 7.73 13.05
N ARG A 46 7.12 7.87 14.37
CA ARG A 46 6.79 6.77 15.28
C ARG A 46 5.34 6.32 15.10
N GLU A 47 4.41 7.25 15.02
CA GLU A 47 2.99 6.95 14.78
C GLU A 47 2.78 6.34 13.41
N ALA A 48 3.43 6.88 12.37
CA ALA A 48 3.40 6.29 11.03
C ALA A 48 3.90 4.84 11.03
N ALA A 49 5.02 4.55 11.71
CA ALA A 49 5.53 3.19 11.82
C ALA A 49 4.57 2.25 12.58
N MET A 50 3.96 2.73 13.67
CA MET A 50 2.96 1.95 14.42
C MET A 50 1.71 1.65 13.59
N LEU A 51 1.23 2.62 12.80
CA LEU A 51 0.06 2.45 11.93
C LEU A 51 0.37 1.50 10.76
N HIS A 52 1.57 1.58 10.18
CA HIS A 52 2.04 0.62 9.18
C HIS A 52 2.07 -0.80 9.75
N GLU A 53 2.70 -1.01 10.91
CA GLU A 53 2.77 -2.34 11.54
C GLU A 53 1.39 -2.90 11.88
N ALA A 54 0.48 -2.07 12.39
CA ALA A 54 -0.90 -2.47 12.67
C ALA A 54 -1.63 -2.88 11.39
N PHE A 55 -1.43 -2.16 10.28
CA PHE A 55 -2.01 -2.51 8.99
C PHE A 55 -1.46 -3.85 8.45
N VAL A 56 -0.16 -4.09 8.59
CA VAL A 56 0.46 -5.37 8.20
C VAL A 56 -0.14 -6.53 9.00
N ARG A 57 -0.36 -6.37 10.30
CA ARG A 57 -1.04 -7.40 11.13
C ARG A 57 -2.46 -7.69 10.66
N ILE A 58 -3.23 -6.65 10.30
CA ILE A 58 -4.57 -6.84 9.73
C ILE A 58 -4.51 -7.70 8.46
N LEU A 59 -3.54 -7.44 7.58
CA LEU A 59 -3.39 -8.23 6.37
C LEU A 59 -2.90 -9.66 6.63
N GLN A 60 -2.20 -9.92 7.73
CA GLN A 60 -1.76 -11.26 8.11
C GLN A 60 -2.88 -12.06 8.79
N ASP A 61 -3.58 -11.44 9.75
CA ASP A 61 -4.53 -12.12 10.64
C ASP A 61 -5.94 -12.21 10.06
N VAL A 62 -6.33 -11.29 9.15
CA VAL A 62 -7.67 -11.26 8.57
C VAL A 62 -7.73 -12.12 7.30
N PRO A 63 -8.76 -12.99 7.16
CA PRO A 63 -9.00 -13.74 5.92
C PRO A 63 -9.16 -12.81 4.71
N VAL A 64 -8.69 -13.23 3.54
CA VAL A 64 -8.63 -12.43 2.31
C VAL A 64 -9.99 -11.80 1.98
N GLU A 65 -11.08 -12.51 2.23
CA GLU A 65 -12.46 -12.10 1.98
C GLU A 65 -12.88 -10.90 2.82
N ARG A 66 -12.26 -10.70 3.99
CA ARG A 66 -12.54 -9.61 4.92
C ARG A 66 -11.44 -8.55 4.97
N ARG A 67 -10.31 -8.76 4.30
CA ARG A 67 -9.18 -7.81 4.30
C ARG A 67 -9.57 -6.46 3.76
N LYS A 68 -10.37 -6.41 2.68
CA LYS A 68 -10.84 -5.14 2.11
C LYS A 68 -11.62 -4.31 3.13
N GLU A 69 -12.63 -4.92 3.76
CA GLU A 69 -13.44 -4.25 4.78
C GLU A 69 -12.60 -3.84 6.01
N ALA A 70 -11.71 -4.72 6.48
CA ALA A 70 -10.84 -4.42 7.62
C ALA A 70 -9.85 -3.29 7.31
N ALA A 71 -9.30 -3.27 6.09
CA ALA A 71 -8.39 -2.24 5.63
C ALA A 71 -9.09 -0.88 5.48
N GLU A 72 -10.30 -0.85 4.93
CA GLU A 72 -11.12 0.36 4.84
C GLU A 72 -11.49 0.90 6.22
N ARG A 73 -11.93 0.04 7.14
CA ARG A 73 -12.22 0.44 8.52
C ARG A 73 -10.98 0.99 9.23
N PHE A 74 -9.83 0.38 9.02
CA PHE A 74 -8.56 0.85 9.57
C PHE A 74 -8.17 2.22 9.00
N TYR A 75 -8.31 2.41 7.69
CA TYR A 75 -8.07 3.68 7.03
C TYR A 75 -8.99 4.79 7.59
N GLN A 76 -10.29 4.52 7.72
CA GLN A 76 -11.24 5.45 8.32
C GLN A 76 -10.88 5.80 9.77
N ALA A 77 -10.44 4.82 10.57
CA ALA A 77 -9.98 5.07 11.93
C ALA A 77 -8.75 5.99 11.97
N ILE A 78 -7.77 5.80 11.08
CA ILE A 78 -6.62 6.70 10.95
C ILE A 78 -7.07 8.11 10.59
N MET A 79 -7.95 8.24 9.58
CA MET A 79 -8.45 9.55 9.16
C MET A 79 -9.21 10.25 10.28
N ASN A 80 -9.97 9.53 11.10
CA ASN A 80 -10.66 10.12 12.25
C ASN A 80 -9.66 10.64 13.28
N ILE A 81 -8.65 9.84 13.66
CA ILE A 81 -7.62 10.26 14.61
C ILE A 81 -6.87 11.51 14.11
N ILE A 82 -6.57 11.56 12.81
CA ILE A 82 -5.82 12.66 12.19
C ILE A 82 -6.68 13.92 11.97
N ASN A 83 -8.00 13.78 11.84
CA ASN A 83 -8.92 14.90 11.61
C ASN A 83 -9.65 15.39 12.88
N GLU A 84 -9.71 14.61 13.96
CA GLU A 84 -10.28 15.06 15.25
C GLU A 84 -9.38 16.06 15.99
N GLU A 85 -8.10 16.21 15.61
CA GLU A 85 -7.20 17.25 16.16
C GLU A 85 -7.24 18.59 15.38
N VAL A 86 -8.42 19.01 14.92
CA VAL A 86 -8.62 20.34 14.27
C VAL A 86 -9.75 21.12 14.93
#